data_AF-A0A950HB51-F1
#
_entry.id   AF-A0A950HB51-F1
#
_cell.length_a   1.000
_cell.length_b   1.000
_cell.length_c   1.000
_cell.angle_alpha   90.00
_cell.angle_beta   90.00
_cell.angle_gamma   90.00
#
_symmetry.space_group_name_H-M   'P 1'
#
loop_
_entity.id
_entity.type
_entity.pdbx_description
1 polymer ?
#
loop_
_entity_poly.entity_id
_entity_poly.type
_entity_poly.pdbx_seq_one_letter_code
_entity_poly.pdbx_strand_id
1 'polypeptide(L)'
;MENWKKALVAGTLGTGAVLLLTGKRALGLVLAGVGGAVLAAEYPEKLDQLRENFPEYADRTMKILDNVARAGAKIAEIVERRGQAALDEITAY
;
A
#
# COMPACT_ATOMS: atom_id res chain seq x y z
N MET A 1 12.75 -1.00 -22.46
CA MET A 1 11.79 -0.38 -21.52
C MET A 1 12.13 1.09 -21.43
N GLU A 2 11.30 1.95 -22.02
CA GLU A 2 11.52 3.40 -22.00
C GLU A 2 11.54 3.94 -20.57
N ASN A 3 12.52 4.81 -20.27
CA ASN A 3 12.77 5.31 -18.92
C ASN A 3 11.58 6.05 -18.30
N TRP A 4 10.69 6.61 -19.12
CA TRP A 4 9.50 7.32 -18.65
C TRP A 4 8.46 6.39 -18.01
N LYS A 5 8.28 5.16 -18.54
CA LYS A 5 7.39 4.14 -17.95
C LYS A 5 7.87 3.71 -16.56
N LYS A 6 9.18 3.54 -16.38
CA LYS A 6 9.77 3.23 -15.07
C LYS A 6 9.59 4.36 -14.07
N ALA A 7 9.80 5.61 -14.49
CA ALA A 7 9.62 6.79 -13.64
C ALA A 7 8.15 6.96 -13.21
N LEU A 8 7.20 6.70 -14.11
CA LEU A 8 5.78 6.77 -13.82
C LEU A 8 5.33 5.70 -12.82
N VAL A 9 5.78 4.45 -13.01
CA VAL A 9 5.51 3.34 -12.08
C VAL A 9 6.16 3.58 -10.73
N ALA A 10 7.41 4.04 -10.69
CA ALA A 10 8.08 4.38 -9.43
C ALA A 10 7.41 5.55 -8.70
N GLY A 11 6.96 6.57 -9.44
CA GLY A 11 6.25 7.73 -8.89
C GLY A 11 4.88 7.37 -8.32
N THR A 12 4.12 6.51 -9.00
CA THR A 12 2.80 6.06 -8.51
C THR A 12 2.91 5.13 -7.32
N LEU A 13 3.86 4.19 -7.33
CA LEU A 13 4.12 3.30 -6.18
C LEU A 13 4.61 4.10 -4.96
N GLY A 14 5.54 5.04 -5.16
CA GLY A 14 6.05 5.90 -4.08
C GLY A 14 4.95 6.79 -3.48
N THR A 15 4.15 7.44 -4.32
CA THR A 15 3.05 8.32 -3.88
C THR A 15 1.93 7.52 -3.19
N GLY A 16 1.60 6.33 -3.72
CA GLY A 16 0.62 5.42 -3.11
C GLY A 16 1.05 4.93 -1.74
N ALA A 17 2.34 4.61 -1.55
CA ALA A 17 2.87 4.22 -0.24
C ALA A 17 2.79 5.37 0.78
N VAL A 18 3.14 6.60 0.38
CA VAL A 18 3.03 7.80 1.25
C VAL A 18 1.57 8.09 1.63
N LEU A 19 0.62 7.94 0.70
CA LEU A 19 -0.81 8.17 0.95
C LEU A 19 -1.45 7.10 1.87
N LEU A 20 -0.99 5.86 1.77
CA LEU A 20 -1.37 4.79 2.70
C LEU A 20 -0.83 5.05 4.11
N LEU A 21 0.43 5.46 4.23
CA LEU A 21 1.06 5.77 5.52
C LEU A 21 0.47 7.01 6.21
N THR A 22 -0.11 7.94 5.45
CA THR A 22 -0.77 9.15 5.99
C THR A 22 -2.25 8.93 6.37
N GLY A 23 -2.74 7.68 6.35
CA GLY A 23 -4.08 7.33 6.86
C GLY A 23 -5.23 7.54 5.87
N LYS A 24 -4.95 7.98 4.64
CA LYS A 24 -5.96 8.30 3.62
C LYS A 24 -6.34 7.07 2.78
N ARG A 25 -6.99 6.10 3.44
CA ARG A 25 -7.44 4.81 2.84
C ARG A 25 -8.22 4.98 1.53
N ALA A 26 -9.07 6.02 1.45
CA ALA A 26 -9.84 6.34 0.24
C ALA A 26 -8.94 6.70 -0.96
N LEU A 27 -7.85 7.44 -0.74
CA LEU A 27 -6.91 7.79 -1.81
C LEU A 27 -6.07 6.58 -2.25
N GLY A 28 -5.77 5.66 -1.33
CA GLY A 28 -5.18 4.36 -1.66
C GLY A 28 -6.07 3.54 -2.60
N LEU A 29 -7.37 3.46 -2.33
CA LEU A 29 -8.35 2.79 -3.18
C LEU A 29 -8.48 3.45 -4.56
N VAL A 30 -8.53 4.79 -4.60
CA VAL A 30 -8.59 5.54 -5.88
C VAL A 30 -7.34 5.28 -6.71
N LEU A 31 -6.15 5.33 -6.10
CA LEU A 31 -4.90 5.05 -6.81
C LEU A 31 -4.82 3.59 -7.30
N ALA A 32 -5.26 2.63 -6.49
CA ALA A 32 -5.33 1.23 -6.90
C ALA A 32 -6.30 1.05 -8.08
N GLY A 33 -7.47 1.70 -8.04
CA GLY A 33 -8.46 1.65 -9.11
C GLY A 33 -7.97 2.27 -10.41
N VAL A 34 -7.40 3.48 -10.35
CA VAL A 34 -6.84 4.17 -11.53
C VAL A 34 -5.63 3.41 -12.08
N GLY A 35 -4.72 2.97 -11.23
CA GLY A 35 -3.56 2.17 -11.62
C GLY A 35 -3.96 0.85 -12.28
N GLY A 36 -4.97 0.16 -11.73
CA GLY A 36 -5.53 -1.06 -12.32
C GLY A 36 -6.18 -0.82 -13.68
N ALA A 37 -6.95 0.25 -13.84
CA ALA A 37 -7.58 0.60 -15.12
C ALA A 37 -6.54 0.92 -16.21
N VAL A 38 -5.49 1.66 -15.87
CA VAL A 38 -4.39 1.95 -16.81
C VAL A 38 -3.62 0.68 -17.18
N LEU A 39 -3.36 -0.20 -16.21
CA LEU A 39 -2.71 -1.49 -16.48
C LEU A 39 -3.53 -2.34 -17.46
N ALA A 40 -4.86 -2.36 -17.27
CA ALA A 40 -5.78 -3.07 -18.13
C ALA A 40 -5.86 -2.50 -19.55
N ALA A 41 -5.75 -1.18 -19.68
CA ALA A 41 -5.80 -0.51 -20.97
C ALA A 41 -4.48 -0.62 -21.76
N GLU A 42 -3.32 -0.44 -21.13
CA GLU A 42 -2.02 -0.42 -21.82
C GLU A 42 -1.30 -1.77 -21.89
N TYR A 43 -1.54 -2.67 -20.94
CA TYR A 43 -0.77 -3.93 -20.83
C TYR A 43 -1.66 -5.15 -20.60
N PRO A 44 -2.58 -5.44 -21.54
CA PRO A 44 -3.43 -6.64 -21.44
C PRO A 44 -2.59 -7.93 -21.34
N GLU A 45 -1.46 -8.03 -22.06
CA GLU A 45 -0.63 -9.23 -22.00
C GLU A 45 0.04 -9.44 -20.63
N LYS A 46 0.24 -8.35 -19.86
CA LYS A 46 0.78 -8.42 -18.51
C LYS A 46 -0.28 -8.88 -17.50
N LEU A 47 -1.56 -8.62 -17.77
CA LEU A 47 -2.66 -9.17 -16.99
C LEU A 47 -2.80 -10.68 -17.21
N ASP A 48 -2.63 -11.17 -18.44
CA ASP A 48 -2.66 -12.61 -18.70
C ASP A 48 -1.51 -13.33 -17.98
N GLN A 49 -0.29 -12.79 -18.08
CA GLN A 49 0.86 -13.30 -17.32
C GLN A 49 0.63 -13.21 -15.80
N LEU A 50 0.00 -12.14 -15.32
CA LEU A 50 -0.34 -12.00 -13.90
C LEU A 50 -1.37 -13.06 -13.48
N ARG A 51 -2.35 -13.37 -14.33
CA ARG A 51 -3.40 -14.36 -14.09
C ARG A 51 -2.84 -15.78 -14.08
N GLU A 52 -1.97 -16.12 -15.03
CA GLU A 52 -1.31 -17.43 -15.09
C GLU A 52 -0.44 -17.67 -13.85
N ASN A 53 0.31 -16.65 -13.43
CA ASN A 53 1.20 -16.73 -12.28
C ASN A 53 0.51 -16.31 -10.97
N PHE A 54 -0.79 -16.00 -11.01
CA PHE A 54 -1.54 -15.48 -9.87
C PHE A 54 -1.42 -16.35 -8.61
N PRO A 55 -1.50 -17.69 -8.68
CA PRO A 55 -1.38 -18.54 -7.50
C PRO A 55 -0.03 -18.33 -6.78
N GLU A 56 1.06 -18.24 -7.54
CA GLU A 56 2.39 -18.06 -6.97
C GLU A 56 2.58 -16.65 -6.39
N TYR A 57 2.01 -15.63 -7.04
CA TYR A 57 2.00 -14.28 -6.51
C TYR A 57 1.13 -14.14 -5.26
N ALA A 58 -0.01 -14.82 -5.20
CA ALA A 58 -0.92 -14.79 -4.05
C ALA A 58 -0.25 -15.39 -2.80
N ASP A 59 0.43 -16.53 -2.94
CA ASP A 59 1.16 -17.18 -1.83
C ASP A 59 2.29 -16.30 -1.29
N ARG A 60 3.09 -15.69 -2.18
CA ARG A 60 4.14 -14.75 -1.75
C ARG A 60 3.56 -13.50 -1.09
N THR A 61 2.47 -12.97 -1.66
CA THR A 61 1.79 -11.80 -1.12
C THR A 61 1.25 -12.06 0.28
N MET A 62 0.61 -13.21 0.52
CA MET A 62 0.12 -13.58 1.85
C MET A 62 1.23 -13.62 2.89
N LYS A 63 2.40 -14.18 2.56
CA LYS A 63 3.58 -14.18 3.46
C LYS A 63 4.07 -12.77 3.79
N ILE A 64 4.10 -11.89 2.79
CA ILE A 64 4.50 -10.49 2.98
C ILE A 64 3.45 -9.75 3.81
N LEU A 65 2.17 -9.92 3.50
CA LEU A 65 1.06 -9.28 4.19
C LEU A 65 1.01 -9.66 5.67
N ASP A 66 1.26 -10.93 5.99
CA ASP A 66 1.27 -11.43 7.37
C ASP A 66 2.41 -10.77 8.18
N ASN A 67 3.57 -10.56 7.56
CA ASN A 67 4.68 -9.84 8.18
C ASN A 67 4.39 -8.34 8.33
N VAL A 68 3.78 -7.72 7.32
CA VAL A 68 3.37 -6.31 7.35
C VAL A 68 2.28 -6.10 8.40
N ALA A 69 1.31 -7.01 8.53
CA ALA A 69 0.26 -6.96 9.54
C ALA A 69 0.84 -7.04 10.95
N ARG A 70 1.80 -7.96 11.19
CA ARG A 70 2.52 -8.05 12.46
C ARG A 70 3.31 -6.79 12.78
N ALA A 71 4.01 -6.21 11.80
CA ALA A 71 4.73 -4.96 11.99
C ALA A 71 3.79 -3.77 12.26
N GLY A 72 2.68 -3.71 11.52
CA GLY A 72 1.64 -2.70 11.66
C GLY A 72 0.96 -2.75 13.03
N ALA A 73 0.68 -3.95 13.55
CA ALA A 73 0.12 -4.13 14.89
C ALA A 73 1.04 -3.56 15.98
N LYS A 74 2.36 -3.79 15.87
CA LYS A 74 3.35 -3.19 16.79
C LYS A 74 3.41 -1.67 16.68
N ILE A 75 3.35 -1.13 15.46
CA ILE A 75 3.34 0.32 15.23
C ILE A 75 2.06 0.94 15.80
N ALA A 76 0.92 0.31 15.59
CA ALA A 76 -0.37 0.74 16.14
C ALA A 76 -0.35 0.76 17.66
N GLU A 77 0.17 -0.29 18.31
CA GLU A 77 0.29 -0.35 19.77
C GLU A 77 1.18 0.77 20.32
N ILE A 78 2.30 1.09 19.64
CA ILE A 78 3.20 2.19 20.03
C ILE A 78 2.51 3.55 19.87
N VAL A 79 1.77 3.75 18.79
CA VAL A 79 1.02 4.98 18.54
C VAL A 79 -0.11 5.16 19.54
N GLU A 80 -0.81 4.08 19.89
CA GLU A 80 -1.92 4.10 20.84
C GLU A 80 -1.43 4.41 22.27
N ARG A 81 -0.33 3.78 22.70
CA ARG A 81 0.32 4.11 23.99
C ARG A 81 0.81 5.55 24.04
N ARG A 82 1.41 6.07 22.97
CA ARG A 82 1.87 7.46 22.88
C ARG A 82 0.70 8.45 22.81
N GLY A 83 -0.36 8.09 22.10
CA GLY A 83 -1.58 8.88 21.97
C GLY A 83 -2.30 9.01 23.31
N GLN A 84 -2.44 7.92 24.07
CA GLN A 84 -3.03 7.96 25.41
C GLN A 84 -2.20 8.83 26.38
N ALA A 85 -0.87 8.69 26.39
CA ALA A 85 -0.01 9.53 27.21
C ALA A 85 -0.14 11.03 26.88
N ALA A 86 -0.28 11.37 25.59
CA ALA A 86 -0.49 12.76 25.17
C ALA A 86 -1.89 13.29 25.52
N LEU A 87 -2.93 12.44 25.50
CA LEU A 87 -4.28 12.82 25.91
C LEU A 87 -4.37 13.04 27.43
N ASP A 88 -3.71 12.21 28.22
CA ASP A 88 -3.63 12.38 29.68
C ASP A 88 -2.92 13.70 30.04
N GLU A 89 -1.86 14.06 29.31
CA GLU A 89 -1.13 15.33 29.51
C GLU A 89 -1.99 16.57 29.18
N ILE A 90 -2.86 16.48 28.17
CA ILE A 90 -3.78 17.57 27.79
C ILE A 90 -4.97 17.67 28.74
N THR A 91 -5.45 16.55 29.29
CA THR A 91 -6.63 16.52 30.17
C THR A 91 -6.29 16.82 31.63
N ALA A 92 -4.99 16.77 31.99
CA ALA A 92 -4.48 17.11 33.32
C ALA A 92 -4.28 18.63 33.56
N TYR A 93 -4.67 19.48 32.60
CA TYR A 93 -4.63 20.95 32.67
C TYR A 93 -6.05 21.53 32.77
#